data_AF-A0A9P1AI41-F1
#
_entry.id   AF-A0A9P1AI41-F1
#
_cell.length_a   1.000
_cell.length_b   1.000
_cell.length_c   1.000
_cell.angle_alpha   90.00
_cell.angle_beta   90.00
_cell.angle_gamma   90.00
#
_symmetry.space_group_name_H-M   'P 1'
#
loop_
_entity.id
_entity.type
_entity.pdbx_description
1 polymer ?
#
loop_
_entity_poly.entity_id
_entity_poly.type
_entity_poly.pdbx_seq_one_letter_code
_entity_poly.pdbx_strand_id
1 'polypeptide(L)'
;MSSYILFLILLMLTVANTEKCTENEECDAKWPDAICVRNRCRCPENTIRKKSASREFVCLSTTDATGNSGPPLTCPTPEGAGYQVMFRQDGEPLKCSSKKKPDTCPEGFECIQGLSILGALDGVCCPDRAKTCSHPIFDHPDDGYLSRWGFDGSECVQFKWNPERPSSANNFKSRAHCEDYCIGAINGLIEYQSSPNFH
;
A
#
# COMPACT_ATOMS: atom_id res chain seq x y z
N MET A 1 -42.72 9.10 9.62
CA MET A 1 -41.71 9.04 10.70
C MET A 1 -40.77 7.84 10.60
N SER A 2 -41.20 6.67 10.10
CA SER A 2 -40.36 5.45 10.03
C SER A 2 -39.19 5.53 9.03
N SER A 3 -39.36 6.20 7.88
CA SER A 3 -38.33 6.22 6.82
C SER A 3 -37.09 7.08 7.14
N TYR A 4 -37.22 8.10 7.99
CA TYR A 4 -36.10 8.96 8.39
C TYR A 4 -35.18 8.27 9.41
N ILE A 5 -35.76 7.44 10.28
CA ILE A 5 -34.99 6.66 11.26
C ILE A 5 -34.17 5.58 10.55
N LEU A 6 -34.74 4.92 9.53
CA LEU A 6 -34.00 3.96 8.70
C LEU A 6 -32.84 4.62 7.95
N PHE A 7 -33.04 5.83 7.42
CA PHE A 7 -31.99 6.60 6.73
C PHE A 7 -30.87 7.05 7.69
N LEU A 8 -31.21 7.47 8.91
CA LEU A 8 -30.24 7.84 9.93
C LEU A 8 -29.45 6.63 10.44
N ILE A 9 -30.08 5.46 10.58
CA ILE A 9 -29.40 4.21 10.94
C ILE A 9 -28.48 3.75 9.79
N LEU A 10 -28.89 3.87 8.52
CA LEU A 10 -28.02 3.60 7.37
C LEU A 10 -26.83 4.56 7.29
N LEU A 11 -27.02 5.85 7.61
CA LEU A 11 -25.92 6.81 7.68
C LEU A 11 -24.94 6.48 8.81
N MET A 12 -25.42 6.00 9.96
CA MET A 12 -24.57 5.55 11.08
C MET A 12 -23.81 4.26 10.77
N LEU A 13 -24.29 3.43 9.83
CA LEU A 13 -23.56 2.25 9.32
C LEU A 13 -22.47 2.61 8.29
N THR A 14 -22.39 3.87 7.85
CA THR A 14 -21.30 4.38 7.00
C THR A 14 -20.22 5.14 7.76
N VAL A 15 -20.14 4.95 9.09
CA VAL A 15 -18.91 5.30 9.80
C VAL A 15 -17.83 4.39 9.26
N ALA A 16 -17.00 4.93 8.37
CA ALA A 16 -15.76 4.28 7.98
C ALA A 16 -15.04 3.92 9.28
N ASN A 17 -15.05 2.63 9.63
CA ASN A 17 -14.32 2.10 10.76
C ASN A 17 -12.84 2.36 10.47
N THR A 18 -12.36 3.53 10.87
CA THR A 18 -10.93 3.79 10.96
C THR A 18 -10.47 2.86 12.06
N GLU A 19 -9.86 1.74 11.70
CA GLU A 19 -9.30 0.80 12.66
C GLU A 19 -8.35 1.57 13.56
N LYS A 20 -8.75 1.70 14.82
CA LYS A 20 -7.97 2.37 15.84
C LYS A 20 -6.93 1.38 16.32
N CYS A 21 -5.66 1.74 16.22
CA CYS A 21 -4.62 0.89 16.78
C CYS A 21 -4.61 0.97 18.32
N THR A 22 -4.22 -0.10 18.99
CA THR A 22 -3.94 -0.12 20.44
C THR A 22 -2.46 -0.36 20.72
N GLU A 23 -1.80 -1.14 19.87
CA GLU A 23 -0.41 -1.57 20.00
C GLU A 23 0.40 -1.23 18.73
N ASN A 24 1.73 -1.20 18.84
CA ASN A 24 2.58 -0.84 17.69
C ASN A 24 2.60 -1.94 16.64
N GLU A 25 2.47 -3.19 17.07
CA GLU A 25 2.48 -4.41 16.28
C GLU A 25 1.39 -4.39 15.20
N GLU A 26 0.20 -3.86 15.52
CA GLU A 26 -0.89 -3.67 14.56
C GLU A 26 -0.52 -2.68 13.45
N CYS A 27 0.25 -1.65 13.78
CA CYS A 27 0.72 -0.67 12.81
C CYS A 27 1.91 -1.19 12.01
N ASP A 28 2.86 -1.86 12.66
CA ASP A 28 4.03 -2.50 12.03
C ASP A 28 3.62 -3.55 10.98
N ALA A 29 2.57 -4.32 11.28
CA ALA A 29 1.97 -5.25 10.34
C ALA A 29 1.36 -4.53 9.12
N LYS A 30 0.75 -3.36 9.29
CA LYS A 30 0.20 -2.58 8.17
C LYS A 30 1.30 -1.86 7.37
N TRP A 31 2.35 -1.40 8.04
CA TRP A 31 3.51 -0.78 7.42
C TRP A 31 4.74 -0.92 8.34
N PRO A 32 5.88 -1.44 7.84
CA PRO A 32 7.06 -1.72 8.65
C PRO A 32 7.53 -0.50 9.44
N ASP A 33 7.84 -0.73 10.71
CA ASP A 33 8.27 0.25 11.71
C ASP A 33 7.25 1.36 12.02
N ALA A 34 6.00 1.24 11.56
CA ALA A 34 4.95 2.17 11.93
C ALA A 34 4.52 1.95 13.40
N ILE A 35 4.21 3.05 14.08
CA ILE A 35 3.87 3.03 15.51
C ILE A 35 2.45 3.55 15.76
N CYS A 36 1.82 3.06 16.82
CA CYS A 36 0.53 3.52 17.25
C CYS A 36 0.68 4.76 18.14
N VAL A 37 0.12 5.89 17.70
CA VAL A 37 0.13 7.14 18.48
C VAL A 37 -1.28 7.68 18.57
N ARG A 38 -1.83 7.71 19.80
CA ARG A 38 -3.20 8.19 20.08
C ARG A 38 -4.24 7.48 19.20
N ASN A 39 -4.18 6.16 19.18
CA ASN A 39 -5.09 5.28 18.43
C ASN A 39 -5.04 5.45 16.90
N ARG A 40 -3.92 5.93 16.36
CA ARG A 40 -3.71 6.07 14.91
C ARG A 40 -2.29 5.66 14.53
N CYS A 41 -2.18 4.81 13.52
CA CYS A 41 -0.88 4.42 12.96
C CYS A 41 -0.18 5.62 12.33
N ARG A 42 1.08 5.79 12.68
CA ARG A 42 1.99 6.78 12.13
C ARG A 42 3.10 6.09 11.37
N CYS A 43 3.34 6.59 10.17
CA CYS A 43 4.44 6.13 9.34
C CYS A 43 5.80 6.36 10.02
N PRO A 44 6.79 5.50 9.77
CA PRO A 44 8.13 5.61 10.35
C PRO A 44 8.87 6.86 9.86
N GLU A 45 10.02 7.12 10.47
CA GLU A 45 10.93 8.18 10.02
C GLU A 45 11.33 8.01 8.54
N ASN A 46 11.66 9.12 7.86
CA ASN A 46 12.01 9.14 6.44
C ASN A 46 10.90 8.61 5.51
N THR A 47 9.65 8.67 5.96
CA THR A 47 8.48 8.36 5.14
C THR A 47 7.36 9.38 5.33
N ILE A 48 6.47 9.50 4.35
CA ILE A 48 5.32 10.40 4.38
C ILE A 48 4.04 9.59 4.17
N ARG A 49 3.08 9.73 5.11
CA ARG A 49 1.75 9.12 5.00
C ARG A 49 0.98 9.71 3.82
N LYS A 50 0.48 8.85 2.94
CA LYS A 50 -0.45 9.22 1.87
C LYS A 50 -1.73 8.40 1.96
N LYS A 51 -2.80 8.91 1.37
CA LYS A 51 -4.07 8.17 1.25
C LYS A 51 -3.90 7.12 0.16
N SER A 52 -4.41 5.92 0.42
CA SER A 52 -4.55 4.85 -0.57
C SER A 52 -6.01 4.44 -0.63
N ALA A 53 -6.50 4.18 -1.83
CA ALA A 53 -7.84 3.63 -2.04
C ALA A 53 -7.89 2.15 -1.65
N SER A 54 -6.81 1.39 -1.88
CA SER A 54 -6.76 -0.04 -1.60
C SER A 54 -6.40 -0.38 -0.13
N ARG A 55 -5.74 0.53 0.60
CA ARG A 55 -5.18 0.25 1.94
C ARG A 55 -5.49 1.30 3.01
N GLU A 56 -6.39 2.24 2.76
CA GLU A 56 -6.67 3.45 3.57
C GLU A 56 -5.49 4.44 3.62
N PHE A 57 -4.30 3.96 3.97
CA PHE A 57 -3.06 4.71 3.96
C PHE A 57 -1.86 3.86 3.53
N VAL A 58 -0.83 4.56 3.07
CA VAL A 58 0.49 4.01 2.73
C VAL A 58 1.56 4.99 3.21
N CYS A 59 2.79 4.51 3.36
CA CYS A 59 3.93 5.37 3.72
C CYS A 59 4.92 5.40 2.55
N LEU A 60 5.16 6.59 2.00
CA LEU A 60 6.10 6.76 0.90
C LEU A 60 7.49 7.13 1.42
N SER A 61 8.52 6.38 1.05
CA SER A 61 9.91 6.65 1.43
C SER A 61 10.40 7.96 0.82
N THR A 62 11.04 8.81 1.63
CA THR A 62 11.71 10.04 1.17
C THR A 62 13.15 9.78 0.73
N THR A 63 13.72 8.67 1.19
CA THR A 63 15.02 8.15 0.74
C THR A 63 14.83 6.91 -0.10
N ASP A 64 15.74 6.68 -1.03
CA ASP A 64 15.79 5.42 -1.76
C ASP A 64 16.39 4.29 -0.88
N ALA A 65 16.38 3.07 -1.40
CA ALA A 65 16.85 1.88 -0.70
C ALA A 65 18.38 1.85 -0.50
N THR A 66 19.13 2.77 -1.10
CA THR A 66 20.57 2.97 -0.90
C THR A 66 20.88 4.03 0.17
N GLY A 67 19.85 4.73 0.67
CA GLY A 67 19.96 5.79 1.67
C GLY A 67 20.09 7.20 1.09
N ASN A 68 20.08 7.35 -0.23
CA ASN A 68 20.11 8.65 -0.89
C ASN A 68 18.71 9.27 -0.96
N SER A 69 18.60 10.56 -1.30
CA SER A 69 17.30 11.19 -1.53
C SER A 69 16.59 10.54 -2.72
N GLY A 70 15.39 10.00 -2.50
CA GLY A 70 14.60 9.36 -3.54
C GLY A 70 13.89 10.37 -4.45
N PRO A 71 13.34 9.92 -5.60
CA PRO A 71 12.56 10.79 -6.47
C PRO A 71 11.25 11.23 -5.78
N PRO A 72 10.74 12.44 -6.10
CA PRO A 72 9.52 12.96 -5.50
C PRO A 72 8.26 12.16 -5.87
N LEU A 73 8.31 11.37 -6.95
CA LEU A 73 7.26 10.46 -7.38
C LEU A 73 7.76 9.03 -7.16
N THR A 74 7.07 8.29 -6.31
CA THR A 74 7.39 6.90 -5.99
C THR A 74 6.14 6.16 -5.55
N CYS A 75 6.08 4.87 -5.84
CA CYS A 75 5.08 3.98 -5.29
C CYS A 75 5.45 3.53 -3.86
N PRO A 76 4.49 2.96 -3.11
CA PRO A 76 4.71 2.57 -1.72
C PRO A 76 5.69 1.40 -1.55
N THR A 77 5.59 0.40 -2.43
CA THR A 77 6.49 -0.77 -2.46
C THR A 77 7.22 -0.86 -3.80
N PRO A 78 8.46 -1.38 -3.85
CA PRO A 78 9.35 -1.60 -2.72
C PRO A 78 9.69 -0.29 -1.99
N GLU A 79 9.79 -0.33 -0.67
CA GLU A 79 10.25 0.82 0.11
C GLU A 79 11.64 1.25 -0.37
N GLY A 80 11.77 2.54 -0.72
CA GLY A 80 12.98 3.12 -1.30
C GLY A 80 13.22 2.81 -2.79
N ALA A 81 12.35 2.08 -3.48
CA ALA A 81 12.48 1.86 -4.93
C ALA A 81 11.15 1.84 -5.70
N GLY A 82 10.06 2.32 -5.09
CA GLY A 82 8.74 2.31 -5.74
C GLY A 82 8.66 3.09 -7.05
N TYR A 83 9.60 4.00 -7.32
CA TYR A 83 9.72 4.68 -8.62
C TYR A 83 10.03 3.72 -9.78
N GLN A 84 10.55 2.53 -9.50
CA GLN A 84 10.84 1.53 -10.54
C GLN A 84 9.57 0.81 -11.03
N VAL A 85 8.51 0.81 -10.23
CA VAL A 85 7.33 -0.05 -10.44
C VAL A 85 6.05 0.72 -10.75
N MET A 86 6.16 2.05 -10.92
CA MET A 86 5.05 2.88 -11.39
C MET A 86 4.61 2.46 -12.78
N PHE A 87 3.31 2.59 -13.05
CA PHE A 87 2.79 2.36 -14.39
C PHE A 87 3.44 3.34 -15.37
N ARG A 88 3.98 2.81 -16.47
CA ARG A 88 4.57 3.60 -17.54
C ARG A 88 3.77 3.45 -18.83
N GLN A 89 3.49 4.58 -19.46
CA GLN A 89 2.92 4.64 -20.81
C GLN A 89 3.95 5.31 -21.71
N ASP A 90 4.32 4.65 -22.81
CA ASP A 90 5.33 5.14 -23.76
C ASP A 90 6.69 5.47 -23.09
N GLY A 91 7.06 4.68 -22.07
CA GLY A 91 8.29 4.84 -21.31
C GLY A 91 8.21 5.85 -20.15
N GLU A 92 7.17 6.68 -20.10
CA GLU A 92 7.03 7.73 -19.09
C GLU A 92 6.06 7.34 -17.96
N PRO A 93 6.31 7.78 -16.72
CA PRO A 93 5.37 7.57 -15.62
C PRO A 93 4.00 8.19 -15.90
N LEU A 94 2.94 7.38 -15.80
CA LEU A 94 1.59 7.91 -15.93
C LEU A 94 1.23 8.70 -14.67
N LYS A 95 1.13 10.03 -14.85
CA LYS A 95 0.68 10.96 -13.82
C LYS A 95 -0.83 10.90 -13.66
N CYS A 96 -1.28 11.10 -12.44
CA CYS A 96 -2.69 11.09 -12.09
C CYS A 96 -3.03 12.23 -11.14
N SER A 97 -4.33 12.50 -10.97
CA SER A 97 -4.84 13.44 -9.97
C SER A 97 -5.64 12.68 -8.92
N SER A 98 -5.19 12.72 -7.66
CA SER A 98 -5.86 12.05 -6.54
C SER A 98 -7.26 12.61 -6.25
N LYS A 99 -7.52 13.84 -6.74
CA LYS A 99 -8.77 14.59 -6.58
C LYS A 99 -9.84 14.25 -7.61
N LYS A 100 -9.46 13.68 -8.77
CA LYS A 100 -10.40 13.29 -9.82
C LYS A 100 -10.94 11.88 -9.51
N LYS A 101 -12.26 11.69 -9.61
CA LYS A 101 -12.92 10.40 -9.44
C LYS A 101 -13.82 10.11 -10.65
N PRO A 102 -13.68 8.96 -11.34
CA PRO A 102 -12.59 7.97 -11.18
C PRO A 102 -11.23 8.60 -11.48
N ASP A 103 -10.16 8.07 -10.87
CA ASP A 103 -8.82 8.55 -11.20
C ASP A 103 -8.45 8.10 -12.63
N THR A 104 -7.30 8.56 -13.13
CA THR A 104 -6.86 8.28 -14.50
C THR A 104 -6.02 7.01 -14.60
N CYS A 105 -5.96 6.20 -13.55
CA CYS A 105 -5.12 5.01 -13.53
C CYS A 105 -5.81 3.81 -14.20
N PRO A 106 -5.06 2.96 -14.91
CA PRO A 106 -5.59 1.72 -15.47
C PRO A 106 -6.08 0.75 -14.39
N GLU A 107 -6.84 -0.25 -14.78
CA GLU A 107 -7.25 -1.35 -13.90
C GLU A 107 -6.03 -2.04 -13.26
N GLY A 108 -6.13 -2.31 -11.96
CA GLY A 108 -5.02 -2.84 -11.15
C GLY A 108 -4.05 -1.76 -10.64
N PHE A 109 -4.32 -0.49 -10.90
CA PHE A 109 -3.51 0.63 -10.43
C PHE A 109 -4.37 1.68 -9.73
N GLU A 110 -3.77 2.36 -8.76
CA GLU A 110 -4.40 3.46 -8.02
C GLU A 110 -3.52 4.70 -8.04
N CYS A 111 -4.16 5.88 -7.96
CA CYS A 111 -3.45 7.13 -7.92
C CYS A 111 -2.84 7.41 -6.53
N ILE A 112 -1.51 7.35 -6.43
CA ILE A 112 -0.77 7.67 -5.21
C ILE A 112 -0.13 9.06 -5.32
N GLN A 113 -0.49 9.93 -4.38
CA GLN A 113 0.02 11.29 -4.36
C GLN A 113 1.52 11.33 -4.01
N GLY A 114 2.33 11.99 -4.84
CA GLY A 114 3.77 12.13 -4.65
C GLY A 114 4.17 12.95 -3.42
N LEU A 115 5.47 12.98 -3.14
CA LEU A 115 6.06 13.66 -1.98
C LEU A 115 6.08 15.19 -2.11
N SER A 116 6.10 15.72 -3.34
CA SER A 116 6.13 17.17 -3.61
C SER A 116 4.76 17.72 -3.99
N ILE A 117 4.49 18.98 -3.63
CA ILE A 117 3.32 19.76 -4.05
C ILE A 117 3.55 20.29 -5.48
N LEU A 118 3.73 19.40 -6.46
CA LEU A 118 3.94 19.81 -7.87
C LEU A 118 2.61 19.96 -8.61
N GLY A 119 1.82 20.97 -8.25
CA GLY A 119 0.71 21.44 -9.09
C GLY A 119 -0.44 20.44 -9.36
N ALA A 120 -1.12 20.61 -10.50
CA ALA A 120 -2.45 20.04 -10.80
C ALA A 120 -2.53 18.52 -11.01
N LEU A 121 -1.39 17.86 -11.23
CA LEU A 121 -1.26 16.39 -11.23
C LEU A 121 -0.35 16.03 -10.06
N ASP A 122 -0.96 15.54 -8.99
CA ASP A 122 -0.31 15.40 -7.69
C ASP A 122 0.18 13.98 -7.41
N GLY A 123 0.00 13.03 -8.33
CA GLY A 123 0.37 11.63 -8.12
C GLY A 123 0.81 10.87 -9.38
N VAL A 124 1.15 9.60 -9.16
CA VAL A 124 1.46 8.60 -10.19
C VAL A 124 0.63 7.34 -9.97
N CYS A 125 0.40 6.60 -11.05
CA CYS A 125 -0.33 5.33 -10.99
C CYS A 125 0.59 4.23 -10.47
N CYS A 126 0.23 3.70 -9.30
CA CYS A 126 0.96 2.63 -8.61
C CYS A 126 0.14 1.36 -8.60
N PRO A 127 0.76 0.18 -8.63
CA PRO A 127 0.04 -1.08 -8.47
C PRO A 127 -0.81 -1.03 -7.20
N ASP A 128 -2.09 -1.38 -7.33
CA ASP A 128 -2.94 -1.53 -6.15
C ASP A 128 -2.55 -2.78 -5.37
N ARG A 129 -3.28 -3.05 -4.29
CA ARG A 129 -3.04 -4.20 -3.43
C ARG A 129 -3.06 -5.53 -4.18
N ALA A 130 -4.10 -5.79 -4.98
CA ALA A 130 -4.27 -7.06 -5.69
C ALA A 130 -3.21 -7.24 -6.79
N LYS A 131 -2.90 -6.15 -7.50
CA LYS A 131 -1.87 -6.14 -8.54
C LYS A 131 -0.48 -6.36 -7.96
N THR A 132 -0.19 -5.74 -6.81
CA THR A 132 1.07 -5.94 -6.08
C THR A 132 1.27 -7.42 -5.71
N CYS A 133 0.26 -8.07 -5.14
CA CYS A 133 0.37 -9.48 -4.71
C CYS A 133 0.41 -10.48 -5.86
N SER A 134 0.04 -10.08 -7.07
CA SER A 134 0.14 -10.94 -8.27
C SER A 134 1.40 -10.69 -9.10
N HIS A 135 2.20 -9.68 -8.76
CA HIS A 135 3.49 -9.45 -9.40
C HIS A 135 4.51 -10.53 -9.02
N PRO A 136 5.45 -10.87 -9.91
CA PRO A 136 6.48 -11.87 -9.61
C PRO A 136 7.49 -11.34 -8.58
N ILE A 137 8.10 -12.26 -7.84
CA ILE A 137 9.23 -11.96 -6.94
C ILE A 137 10.51 -11.85 -7.78
N PHE A 138 11.18 -10.70 -7.69
CA PHE A 138 12.47 -10.46 -8.32
C PHE A 138 13.60 -10.79 -7.33
N ASP A 139 13.96 -12.07 -7.27
CA ASP A 139 15.08 -12.55 -6.46
C ASP A 139 16.42 -12.36 -7.20
N HIS A 140 17.41 -11.86 -6.49
CA HIS A 140 18.76 -11.58 -6.98
C HIS A 140 19.76 -12.37 -6.13
N PRO A 141 19.87 -13.69 -6.30
CA PRO A 141 20.67 -14.54 -5.43
C PRO A 141 22.18 -14.24 -5.49
N ASP A 142 22.67 -13.73 -6.63
CA ASP A 142 24.09 -13.51 -6.86
C ASP A 142 24.60 -12.19 -6.27
N ASP A 143 23.78 -11.12 -6.28
CA ASP A 143 24.19 -9.76 -5.89
C ASP A 143 23.18 -9.03 -4.96
N GLY A 144 22.13 -9.71 -4.52
CA GLY A 144 21.13 -9.20 -3.59
C GLY A 144 21.64 -9.13 -2.16
N TYR A 145 21.63 -7.93 -1.59
CA TYR A 145 22.14 -7.66 -0.25
C TYR A 145 21.07 -7.26 0.76
N LEU A 146 19.85 -6.93 0.31
CA LEU A 146 18.71 -6.68 1.20
C LEU A 146 17.83 -7.91 1.29
N SER A 147 17.51 -8.35 2.50
CA SER A 147 16.53 -9.42 2.68
C SER A 147 15.11 -8.84 2.67
N ARG A 148 14.23 -9.39 1.83
CA ARG A 148 12.85 -8.93 1.64
C ARG A 148 11.90 -10.12 1.65
N TRP A 149 10.61 -9.83 1.67
CA TRP A 149 9.51 -10.79 1.62
C TRP A 149 8.64 -10.52 0.40
N GLY A 150 8.14 -11.57 -0.24
CA GLY A 150 7.23 -11.48 -1.37
C GLY A 150 6.20 -12.59 -1.31
N PHE A 151 5.01 -12.36 -1.84
CA PHE A 151 3.93 -13.35 -1.86
C PHE A 151 4.06 -14.25 -3.08
N ASP A 152 4.09 -15.57 -2.89
CA ASP A 152 4.23 -16.55 -3.97
C ASP A 152 2.89 -17.06 -4.53
N GLY A 153 1.77 -16.50 -4.05
CA GLY A 153 0.42 -16.97 -4.35
C GLY A 153 -0.20 -17.79 -3.21
N SER A 154 0.61 -18.25 -2.25
CA SER A 154 0.17 -19.05 -1.11
C SER A 154 0.67 -18.51 0.22
N GLU A 155 1.94 -18.15 0.31
CA GLU A 155 2.57 -17.62 1.51
C GLU A 155 3.57 -16.52 1.18
N CYS A 156 4.02 -15.81 2.22
CA CYS A 156 5.06 -14.82 2.11
C CYS A 156 6.42 -15.49 2.31
N VAL A 157 7.24 -15.50 1.27
CA VAL A 157 8.57 -16.12 1.24
C VAL A 157 9.66 -15.06 1.26
N GLN A 158 10.79 -15.39 1.89
CA GLN A 158 11.94 -14.51 1.98
C GLN A 158 12.81 -14.63 0.72
N PHE A 159 13.33 -13.52 0.22
CA PHE A 159 14.24 -13.47 -0.93
C PHE A 159 15.35 -12.41 -0.76
N LYS A 160 16.35 -12.43 -1.65
CA LYS A 160 17.46 -11.46 -1.69
C LYS A 160 17.20 -10.44 -2.78
N TRP A 161 17.27 -9.17 -2.43
CA TRP A 161 16.98 -8.07 -3.35
C TRP A 161 18.15 -7.12 -3.47
N ASN A 162 18.38 -6.69 -4.71
CA ASN A 162 19.31 -5.64 -5.08
C ASN A 162 18.47 -4.48 -5.64
N PRO A 163 18.40 -3.32 -4.96
CA PRO A 163 17.60 -2.19 -5.38
C PRO A 163 18.08 -1.50 -6.66
N GLU A 164 19.30 -1.80 -7.14
CA GLU A 164 19.85 -1.28 -8.39
C GLU A 164 19.45 -2.12 -9.62
N ARG A 165 18.81 -3.27 -9.39
CA ARG A 165 18.29 -4.17 -10.42
C ARG A 165 16.78 -3.98 -10.58
N PRO A 166 16.19 -4.38 -11.74
CA PRO A 166 14.74 -4.37 -11.91
C PRO A 166 14.01 -5.05 -10.75
N SER A 167 12.87 -4.50 -10.38
CA SER A 167 12.08 -4.97 -9.24
C SER A 167 10.59 -4.98 -9.60
N SER A 168 9.78 -5.56 -8.71
CA SER A 168 8.32 -5.45 -8.76
C SER A 168 7.79 -4.90 -7.44
N ALA A 169 6.51 -4.52 -7.42
CA ALA A 169 5.84 -4.07 -6.21
C ALA A 169 5.73 -5.19 -5.14
N ASN A 170 5.86 -6.46 -5.52
CA ASN A 170 5.82 -7.62 -4.62
C ASN A 170 7.14 -7.76 -3.85
N ASN A 171 7.40 -6.78 -2.98
CA ASN A 171 8.65 -6.64 -2.25
C ASN A 171 8.40 -5.86 -0.95
N PHE A 172 8.39 -6.58 0.15
CA PHE A 172 8.06 -6.09 1.48
C PHE A 172 9.29 -6.21 2.39
N LYS A 173 9.47 -5.26 3.31
CA LYS A 173 10.59 -5.30 4.26
C LYS A 173 10.41 -6.33 5.37
N SER A 174 9.18 -6.58 5.81
CA SER A 174 8.85 -7.57 6.84
C SER A 174 7.85 -8.62 6.35
N ARG A 175 7.91 -9.80 6.96
CA ARG A 175 6.94 -10.88 6.72
C ARG A 175 5.52 -10.44 7.07
N ALA A 176 5.37 -9.82 8.25
CA ALA A 176 4.08 -9.34 8.75
C ALA A 176 3.43 -8.37 7.77
N HIS A 177 4.21 -7.44 7.19
CA HIS A 177 3.71 -6.53 6.16
C HIS A 177 3.26 -7.29 4.91
N CYS A 178 4.05 -8.25 4.41
CA CYS A 178 3.62 -9.06 3.28
C CYS A 178 2.31 -9.82 3.56
N GLU A 179 2.20 -10.47 4.71
CA GLU A 179 1.03 -11.28 5.07
C GLU A 179 -0.22 -10.42 5.25
N ASP A 180 -0.11 -9.30 5.98
CA ASP A 180 -1.18 -8.32 6.09
C ASP A 180 -1.53 -7.70 4.73
N TYR A 181 -0.55 -7.53 3.83
CA TYR A 181 -0.73 -6.94 2.49
C TYR A 181 -1.28 -7.92 1.44
N CYS A 182 -1.06 -9.22 1.54
CA CYS A 182 -1.51 -10.18 0.53
C CYS A 182 -2.53 -11.19 1.03
N ILE A 183 -2.45 -11.59 2.30
CA ILE A 183 -3.32 -12.61 2.89
C ILE A 183 -4.45 -11.97 3.71
N GLY A 184 -4.19 -10.85 4.41
CA GLY A 184 -5.18 -10.18 5.26
C GLY A 184 -6.50 -9.83 4.56
N ALA A 185 -6.47 -9.50 3.27
CA ALA A 185 -7.68 -9.25 2.46
C ALA A 185 -8.46 -10.52 2.14
N ILE A 186 -7.81 -11.68 2.01
CA ILE A 186 -8.48 -12.97 1.81
C ILE A 186 -9.21 -13.35 3.10
N ASN A 187 -8.53 -13.20 4.25
CA ASN A 187 -9.12 -13.50 5.56
C ASN A 187 -10.29 -12.56 5.89
N GLY A 188 -10.20 -11.27 5.59
CA GLY A 188 -11.31 -10.33 5.79
C GLY A 188 -12.55 -10.64 4.94
N LEU A 189 -12.38 -11.20 3.73
CA LEU A 189 -13.49 -11.65 2.88
C LEU A 189 -14.12 -12.96 3.41
N ILE A 190 -13.30 -13.87 3.94
CA ILE A 190 -13.77 -15.12 4.57
C ILE A 190 -14.49 -14.83 5.90
N GLU A 191 -13.98 -13.90 6.71
CA GLU A 191 -14.63 -13.44 7.95
C GLU A 191 -15.95 -12.71 7.66
N TYR A 192 -16.00 -11.88 6.62
CA TYR A 192 -17.25 -11.26 6.16
C TYR A 192 -18.30 -12.31 5.75
N GLN A 193 -17.88 -13.39 5.08
CA GLN A 193 -18.76 -14.48 4.67
C GLN A 193 -19.16 -15.44 5.81
N SER A 194 -18.41 -15.48 6.91
CA SER A 194 -18.66 -16.37 8.06
C SER A 194 -19.35 -15.67 9.24
N SER A 195 -19.68 -14.38 9.11
CA SER A 195 -20.42 -13.63 10.14
C SER A 195 -21.89 -14.11 10.22
N PRO A 196 -22.44 -14.51 11.39
CA PRO A 196 -23.71 -15.24 11.49
C PRO A 196 -25.01 -14.44 11.24
N ASN A 197 -24.93 -13.19 10.77
CA ASN A 197 -26.10 -12.30 10.72
C ASN A 197 -26.43 -11.83 9.30
N PHE A 198 -26.67 -12.78 8.39
CA PHE A 198 -27.39 -12.50 7.14
C PHE A 198 -28.46 -13.58 6.89
N HIS A 199 -29.63 -13.36 7.46
CA HIS A 199 -30.92 -13.86 6.98
C HIS A 199 -31.91 -12.70 6.97
#